data_AF-A0A4V6AV25-F1
#
_entry.id   AF-A0A4V6AV25-F1
#
_cell.length_a   1.000
_cell.length_b   1.000
_cell.length_c   1.000
_cell.angle_alpha   90.00
_cell.angle_beta   90.00
_cell.angle_gamma   90.00
#
_symmetry.space_group_name_H-M   'P 1'
#
loop_
_entity.id
_entity.type
_entity.pdbx_description
1 polymer ?
#
loop_
_entity_poly.entity_id
_entity_poly.type
_entity_poly.pdbx_seq_one_letter_code
_entity_poly.pdbx_strand_id
1 'polypeptide(L)'
;MAVTALLISLLVDVLFLLTVRGQNYVHEAGDGVILESPALPVMEQQNVTLRCRLKGTSSNQPADFIKEGHIIMVTYEGEMTIHNVSKSDEGLYKCRISGRGDSAESWLAVRAYMSLTPQVGQETSPSPHPPSPHPLQPGSIQDYILLFVVLSISCVAVLLSVVGILQCRKHKGVPAANLVDVTYATIT
;
A
#
# COMPACT_ATOMS: atom_id res chain seq x y z
N MET A 1 2.84 -22.52 -24.88
CA MET A 1 2.31 -21.15 -24.99
C MET A 1 1.69 -20.63 -23.69
N ALA A 2 0.93 -21.44 -22.93
CA ALA A 2 0.43 -21.04 -21.61
C ALA A 2 1.54 -20.91 -20.54
N VAL A 3 2.51 -21.84 -20.53
CA VAL A 3 3.62 -21.84 -19.57
C VAL A 3 4.51 -20.60 -19.76
N THR A 4 4.77 -20.20 -21.01
CA THR A 4 5.56 -19.01 -21.33
C THR A 4 4.84 -17.72 -20.95
N ALA A 5 3.51 -17.66 -21.10
CA ALA A 5 2.71 -16.51 -20.67
C ALA A 5 2.65 -16.38 -19.15
N LEU A 6 2.44 -17.50 -18.43
CA LEU A 6 2.50 -17.54 -16.97
C LEU A 6 3.89 -17.15 -16.45
N LEU A 7 4.95 -17.58 -17.12
CA LEU A 7 6.33 -17.22 -16.74
C LEU A 7 6.59 -15.73 -16.95
N ILE A 8 6.13 -15.13 -18.04
CA ILE A 8 6.25 -13.69 -18.29
C ILE A 8 5.41 -12.90 -17.29
N SER A 9 4.17 -13.31 -17.01
CA SER A 9 3.32 -12.75 -15.94
C SER A 9 4.00 -12.82 -14.57
N LEU A 10 4.49 -14.00 -14.17
CA LEU A 10 5.26 -14.15 -12.93
C LEU A 10 6.53 -13.29 -12.93
N LEU A 11 7.23 -13.15 -14.05
CA LEU A 11 8.42 -12.31 -14.14
C LEU A 11 8.09 -10.83 -14.02
N VAL A 12 6.97 -10.35 -14.59
CA VAL A 12 6.53 -8.96 -14.43
C VAL A 12 5.92 -8.70 -13.05
N ASP A 13 5.22 -9.66 -12.46
CA ASP A 13 4.71 -9.58 -11.09
C ASP A 13 5.84 -9.62 -10.07
N VAL A 14 6.84 -10.48 -10.27
CA VAL A 14 8.06 -10.52 -9.46
C VAL A 14 8.88 -9.25 -9.69
N LEU A 15 9.04 -8.76 -10.91
CA LEU A 15 9.72 -7.49 -11.19
C LEU A 15 8.96 -6.31 -10.59
N PHE A 16 7.63 -6.30 -10.64
CA PHE A 16 6.77 -5.32 -9.99
C PHE A 16 6.94 -5.40 -8.47
N LEU A 17 6.83 -6.59 -7.88
CA LEU A 17 7.08 -6.82 -6.45
C LEU A 17 8.53 -6.49 -6.05
N LEU A 18 9.54 -6.62 -6.92
CA LEU A 18 10.92 -6.25 -6.67
C LEU A 18 11.13 -4.73 -6.79
N THR A 19 10.45 -4.06 -7.73
CA THR A 19 10.42 -2.58 -7.82
C THR A 19 9.61 -1.96 -6.68
N VAL A 20 8.60 -2.66 -6.16
CA VAL A 20 7.77 -2.25 -5.01
C VAL A 20 8.43 -2.67 -3.68
N ARG A 21 9.27 -3.72 -3.64
CA ARG A 21 10.06 -4.12 -2.45
C ARG A 21 11.20 -3.16 -2.09
N GLY A 22 11.38 -2.08 -2.85
CA GLY A 22 12.23 -0.94 -2.47
C GLY A 22 11.48 0.16 -1.71
N GLN A 23 10.17 0.04 -1.52
CA GLN A 23 9.34 1.03 -0.83
C GLN A 23 8.41 0.33 0.17
N ASN A 24 8.91 0.08 1.38
CA ASN A 24 8.02 0.14 2.54
C ASN A 24 7.40 1.55 2.49
N TYR A 25 6.10 1.65 2.17
CA TYR A 25 5.40 2.93 2.09
C TYR A 25 5.31 3.53 3.50
N VAL A 26 6.39 4.17 3.93
CA VAL A 26 6.36 5.14 5.00
C VAL A 26 5.81 6.41 4.38
N HIS A 27 4.53 6.65 4.63
CA HIS A 27 3.92 7.91 4.26
C HIS A 27 4.51 8.96 5.23
N GLU A 28 5.01 10.08 4.71
CA GLU A 28 5.72 11.09 5.50
C GLU A 28 4.78 12.24 5.80
N ALA A 29 4.72 12.65 7.06
CA ALA A 29 4.13 13.93 7.47
C ALA A 29 5.01 14.55 8.56
N GLY A 30 4.90 15.87 8.74
CA GLY A 30 5.86 16.62 9.55
C GLY A 30 7.26 16.66 8.93
N ASP A 31 8.22 17.25 9.61
CA ASP A 31 9.62 17.37 9.18
C ASP A 31 10.35 16.01 9.29
N GLY A 32 9.96 15.05 8.45
CA GLY A 32 10.58 13.72 8.35
C GLY A 32 10.20 12.74 9.48
N VAL A 33 9.00 12.85 10.08
CA VAL A 33 8.56 11.93 11.15
C VAL A 33 8.01 10.64 10.55
N ILE A 34 8.47 9.50 11.06
CA ILE A 34 8.15 8.17 10.56
C ILE A 34 7.56 7.32 11.68
N LEU A 35 6.39 6.74 11.43
CA LEU A 35 5.85 5.63 12.21
C LEU A 35 6.19 4.30 11.51
N GLU A 36 6.87 3.41 12.21
CA GLU A 36 7.09 2.02 11.80
C GLU A 36 6.01 1.13 12.44
N SER A 37 5.10 0.65 11.61
CA SER A 37 4.10 -0.37 11.96
C SER A 37 4.38 -1.68 11.22
N PRO A 38 3.86 -2.82 11.69
CA PRO A 38 3.96 -4.08 10.95
C PRO A 38 3.38 -3.96 9.54
N ALA A 39 4.06 -4.55 8.56
CA ALA A 39 3.59 -4.58 7.18
C ALA A 39 2.49 -5.63 6.92
N LEU A 40 2.33 -6.59 7.83
CA LEU A 40 1.34 -7.66 7.74
C LEU A 40 0.34 -7.57 8.90
N PRO A 41 -0.89 -8.06 8.72
CA PRO A 41 -1.85 -8.14 9.81
C PRO A 41 -1.32 -8.96 10.98
N VAL A 42 -1.50 -8.44 12.20
CA VAL A 42 -1.08 -9.08 13.45
C VAL A 42 -2.15 -10.06 13.89
N MET A 43 -1.78 -11.24 14.39
CA MET A 43 -2.76 -12.17 14.96
C MET A 43 -3.13 -11.75 16.37
N GLU A 44 -4.36 -12.02 16.79
CA GLU A 44 -4.75 -11.81 18.19
C GLU A 44 -3.84 -12.57 19.16
N GLN A 45 -3.71 -12.05 20.39
CA GLN A 45 -2.82 -12.51 21.46
C GLN A 45 -1.31 -12.30 21.19
N GLN A 46 -0.92 -11.74 20.05
CA GLN A 46 0.48 -11.36 19.81
C GLN A 46 0.81 -9.99 20.42
N ASN A 47 2.10 -9.72 20.57
CA ASN A 47 2.59 -8.39 20.93
C ASN A 47 3.09 -7.68 19.68
N VAL A 48 2.73 -6.41 19.53
CA VAL A 48 3.20 -5.56 18.43
C VAL A 48 3.89 -4.34 19.00
N THR A 49 5.05 -3.99 18.43
CA THR A 49 5.77 -2.76 18.77
C THR A 49 5.67 -1.79 17.60
N LEU A 50 5.19 -0.59 17.89
CA LEU A 50 5.23 0.56 16.99
C LEU A 50 6.44 1.43 17.35
N ARG A 51 7.19 1.89 16.35
CA ARG A 51 8.37 2.74 16.56
C ARG A 51 8.19 4.08 15.87
N CYS A 52 8.56 5.16 16.55
CA CYS A 52 8.54 6.51 16.04
C CYS A 52 9.98 7.03 15.93
N ARG A 53 10.38 7.49 14.74
CA ARG A 53 11.71 8.04 14.52
C ARG A 53 11.71 9.17 13.49
N LEU A 54 12.82 9.88 13.41
CA LEU A 54 13.09 10.78 12.31
C LEU A 54 13.72 10.04 11.12
N LYS A 55 13.42 10.54 9.92
CA LYS A 55 14.00 10.04 8.68
C LYS A 55 15.52 10.22 8.69
N GLY A 56 16.24 9.17 8.31
CA GLY A 56 17.70 9.17 8.27
C GLY A 56 18.38 9.07 9.64
N THR A 57 17.63 8.94 10.74
CA THR A 57 18.20 8.65 12.06
C THR A 57 17.87 7.23 12.46
N SER A 58 18.83 6.52 13.07
CA SER A 58 18.59 5.23 13.71
C SER A 58 18.04 5.36 15.14
N SER A 59 18.16 6.54 15.74
CA SER A 59 17.63 6.82 17.07
C SER A 59 16.12 6.99 17.02
N ASN A 60 15.44 6.36 17.96
CA ASN A 60 14.06 6.69 18.28
C ASN A 60 14.04 8.00 19.10
N GLN A 61 12.95 8.76 18.97
CA GLN A 61 12.79 10.05 19.64
C GLN A 61 11.57 10.03 20.57
N PRO A 62 11.55 10.86 21.63
CA PRO A 62 10.36 11.02 22.44
C PRO A 62 9.14 11.38 21.58
N ALA A 63 8.05 10.63 21.73
CA ALA A 63 6.90 10.74 20.86
C ALA A 63 5.57 10.46 21.56
N ASP A 64 4.53 11.13 21.08
CA ASP A 64 3.14 10.84 21.42
C ASP A 64 2.58 9.89 20.36
N PHE A 65 2.10 8.72 20.78
CA PHE A 65 1.39 7.77 19.93
C PHE A 65 -0.11 8.07 19.94
N ILE A 66 -0.68 8.16 18.75
CA ILE A 66 -2.05 8.60 18.52
C ILE A 66 -2.78 7.50 17.73
N LYS A 67 -3.93 7.05 18.23
CA LYS A 67 -4.86 6.15 17.54
C LYS A 67 -6.16 6.90 17.26
N GLU A 68 -6.57 6.96 15.99
CA GLU A 68 -7.86 7.56 15.59
C GLU A 68 -8.09 8.96 16.19
N GLY A 69 -7.03 9.78 16.18
CA GLY A 69 -7.05 11.16 16.71
C GLY A 69 -6.81 11.31 18.22
N HIS A 70 -6.76 10.23 18.99
CA HIS A 70 -6.57 10.26 20.44
C HIS A 70 -5.16 9.82 20.84
N ILE A 71 -4.51 10.56 21.74
CA ILE A 71 -3.23 10.13 22.32
C ILE A 71 -3.49 8.91 23.20
N ILE A 72 -2.85 7.80 22.85
CA ILE A 72 -2.96 6.53 23.58
C ILE A 72 -1.73 6.25 24.46
N MET A 73 -0.57 6.79 24.09
CA MET A 73 0.65 6.63 24.88
C MET A 73 1.65 7.76 24.58
N VAL A 74 2.46 8.13 25.56
CA VAL A 74 3.62 9.03 25.40
C VAL A 74 4.86 8.26 25.83
N THR A 75 5.88 8.17 24.99
CA THR A 75 7.09 7.39 25.28
C THR A 75 8.36 8.18 25.01
N TYR A 76 9.33 8.06 25.91
CA TYR A 76 10.64 8.74 25.75
C TYR A 76 11.59 7.97 24.84
N GLU A 77 11.42 6.65 24.76
CA GLU A 77 12.21 5.76 23.91
C GLU A 77 11.69 5.71 22.46
N GLY A 78 10.58 6.39 22.16
CA GLY A 78 9.97 6.40 20.83
C GLY A 78 9.43 5.04 20.38
N GLU A 79 9.23 4.10 21.31
CA GLU A 79 8.57 2.82 21.04
C GLU A 79 7.34 2.67 21.93
N MET A 80 6.30 2.05 21.39
CA MET A 80 5.11 1.65 22.12
C MET A 80 4.80 0.20 21.79
N THR A 81 4.59 -0.63 22.81
CA THR A 81 4.18 -2.03 22.62
C THR A 81 2.74 -2.22 23.04
N ILE A 82 1.92 -2.76 22.13
CA ILE A 82 0.57 -3.23 22.42
C ILE A 82 0.70 -4.72 22.76
N HIS A 83 0.34 -5.06 24.00
CA HIS A 83 0.37 -6.43 24.49
C HIS A 83 -0.97 -7.11 24.28
N ASN A 84 -0.94 -8.42 24.01
CA ASN A 84 -2.14 -9.25 23.84
C ASN A 84 -3.13 -8.62 22.85
N VAL A 85 -2.66 -8.33 21.64
CA VAL A 85 -3.42 -7.67 20.57
C VAL A 85 -4.79 -8.32 20.40
N SER A 86 -5.80 -7.47 20.23
CA SER A 86 -7.20 -7.82 20.09
C SER A 86 -7.81 -7.08 18.91
N LYS A 87 -9.00 -7.49 18.46
CA LYS A 87 -9.71 -6.75 17.40
C LYS A 87 -9.94 -5.26 17.68
N SER A 88 -10.00 -4.82 18.95
CA SER A 88 -10.12 -3.40 19.28
C SER A 88 -8.84 -2.58 19.05
N ASP A 89 -7.69 -3.24 18.89
CA ASP A 89 -6.41 -2.57 18.57
C ASP A 89 -6.27 -2.29 17.06
N GLU A 90 -7.18 -2.80 16.23
CA GLU A 90 -7.22 -2.44 14.81
C GLU A 90 -7.58 -0.95 14.64
N GLY A 91 -6.92 -0.26 13.70
CA GLY A 91 -7.23 1.15 13.40
C GLY A 91 -6.07 1.94 12.77
N LEU A 92 -6.28 3.26 12.63
CA LEU A 92 -5.28 4.21 12.14
C LEU A 92 -4.41 4.74 13.28
N TYR A 93 -3.09 4.57 13.14
CA TYR A 93 -2.07 5.02 14.08
C TYR A 93 -1.17 6.08 13.44
N LYS A 94 -0.75 7.05 14.23
CA LYS A 94 0.36 7.99 13.91
C LYS A 94 1.16 8.29 15.18
N CYS A 95 2.34 8.87 15.03
CA CYS A 95 3.08 9.43 16.14
C CYS A 95 3.38 10.91 15.94
N ARG A 96 3.59 11.66 17.02
CA ARG A 96 3.97 13.07 17.01
C ARG A 96 5.29 13.24 17.74
N ILE A 97 6.23 13.94 17.13
CA ILE A 97 7.46 14.40 17.78
C ILE A 97 7.33 15.91 18.01
N SER A 98 7.52 16.34 19.25
CA SER A 98 7.50 17.75 19.64
C SER A 98 8.46 18.58 18.78
N GLY A 99 7.93 19.63 18.13
CA GLY A 99 8.69 20.52 17.24
C GLY A 99 8.93 19.98 15.82
N ARG A 100 8.50 18.75 15.49
CA ARG A 100 8.63 18.15 14.15
C ARG A 100 7.28 17.85 13.49
N GLY A 101 6.24 17.65 14.29
CA GLY A 101 4.88 17.40 13.81
C GLY A 101 4.49 15.93 13.86
N ASP A 102 3.45 15.58 13.11
CA ASP A 102 2.85 14.25 13.07
C ASP A 102 3.45 13.42 11.94
N SER A 103 3.72 12.13 12.17
CA SER A 103 3.93 11.15 11.10
C SER A 103 2.67 11.00 10.25
N ALA A 104 2.78 10.42 9.07
CA ALA A 104 1.58 9.98 8.39
C ALA A 104 0.91 8.83 9.16
N GLU A 105 -0.35 8.62 8.83
CA GLU A 105 -1.16 7.56 9.43
C GLU A 105 -0.87 6.21 8.76
N SER A 106 -0.86 5.16 9.57
CA SER A 106 -0.71 3.77 9.13
C SER A 106 -1.80 2.91 9.74
N TRP A 107 -2.36 2.00 8.93
CA TRP A 107 -3.39 1.06 9.37
C TRP A 107 -2.77 -0.16 10.03
N LEU A 108 -3.09 -0.39 11.30
CA LEU A 108 -2.77 -1.63 11.99
C LEU A 108 -3.94 -2.61 11.80
N ALA A 109 -3.74 -3.65 10.99
CA ALA A 109 -4.73 -4.71 10.80
C ALA A 109 -4.53 -5.85 11.80
N VAL A 110 -5.64 -6.37 12.34
CA VAL A 110 -5.63 -7.50 13.30
C VAL A 110 -6.45 -8.67 12.74
N ARG A 111 -5.94 -9.89 12.85
CA ARG A 111 -6.63 -11.13 12.46
C ARG A 111 -7.06 -11.91 13.70
N ALA A 112 -8.33 -12.31 13.72
CA ALA A 112 -8.85 -13.13 14.80
C ALA A 112 -8.11 -14.46 14.91
N TYR A 113 -7.90 -14.94 16.13
CA TYR A 113 -7.41 -16.30 16.32
C TYR A 113 -8.51 -17.28 15.89
N MET A 114 -8.27 -18.10 14.87
CA MET A 114 -9.13 -19.25 14.61
C MET A 114 -8.85 -20.28 15.70
N SER A 115 -9.62 -20.23 16.78
CA SER A 115 -9.63 -21.34 17.73
C SER A 115 -10.24 -22.55 17.04
N LEU A 116 -9.42 -23.55 16.72
CA LEU A 116 -9.90 -24.91 16.53
C LEU A 116 -10.34 -25.45 17.89
N THR A 117 -11.42 -24.92 18.45
CA THR A 117 -12.17 -25.64 19.47
C THR A 117 -12.87 -26.80 18.76
N PRO A 118 -12.67 -28.07 19.18
CA PRO A 118 -13.48 -29.18 18.70
C PRO A 118 -14.94 -28.85 18.95
N GLN A 119 -15.71 -28.63 17.89
CA GLN A 119 -17.17 -28.59 17.94
C GLN A 119 -17.65 -30.00 18.28
N VAL A 120 -17.69 -30.35 19.56
CA VAL A 120 -18.51 -31.47 20.04
C VAL A 120 -19.96 -30.97 19.98
N GLY A 121 -20.62 -31.29 18.88
CA GLY A 121 -22.02 -30.98 18.61
C GLY A 121 -22.53 -31.89 17.49
N GLN A 122 -23.26 -32.91 17.90
CA GLN A 122 -23.76 -34.05 17.12
C GLN A 122 -25.09 -33.72 16.44
N GLU A 123 -25.24 -34.01 15.13
CA GLU A 123 -26.45 -34.63 14.56
C GLU A 123 -26.23 -35.17 13.12
N THR A 124 -26.21 -36.51 13.04
CA THR A 124 -26.95 -37.40 12.12
C THR A 124 -26.77 -37.33 10.58
N SER A 125 -26.42 -38.49 10.01
CA SER A 125 -26.43 -38.89 8.57
C SER A 125 -27.41 -40.10 8.41
N PRO A 126 -27.93 -40.59 7.23
CA PRO A 126 -27.59 -40.34 5.81
C PRO A 126 -28.75 -40.29 4.73
N SER A 127 -28.45 -39.71 3.52
CA SER A 127 -28.89 -40.02 2.11
C SER A 127 -30.39 -40.00 1.65
N PRO A 128 -30.79 -39.97 0.33
CA PRO A 128 -30.06 -39.96 -0.96
C PRO A 128 -30.52 -38.94 -2.06
N HIS A 129 -29.69 -38.76 -3.09
CA HIS A 129 -29.90 -37.90 -4.30
C HIS A 129 -31.03 -38.33 -5.27
N PRO A 130 -31.45 -37.41 -6.18
CA PRO A 130 -31.39 -37.70 -7.62
C PRO A 130 -30.78 -36.56 -8.49
N PRO A 131 -30.46 -36.78 -9.80
CA PRO A 131 -29.63 -35.89 -10.64
C PRO A 131 -30.35 -35.08 -11.76
N SER A 132 -29.72 -33.95 -12.17
CA SER A 132 -29.76 -33.21 -13.47
C SER A 132 -31.02 -32.38 -13.84
N PRO A 133 -30.95 -31.26 -14.63
CA PRO A 133 -30.13 -31.03 -15.84
C PRO A 133 -29.35 -29.69 -15.99
N HIS A 134 -28.16 -29.82 -16.59
CA HIS A 134 -27.39 -28.96 -17.52
C HIS A 134 -27.20 -27.43 -17.35
N PRO A 135 -26.04 -26.91 -17.81
CA PRO A 135 -25.51 -25.60 -17.45
C PRO A 135 -25.93 -24.49 -18.42
N LEU A 136 -26.29 -23.33 -17.88
CA LEU A 136 -26.21 -22.07 -18.61
C LEU A 136 -24.73 -21.75 -18.79
N GLN A 137 -24.24 -21.84 -20.02
CA GLN A 137 -22.86 -21.55 -20.39
C GLN A 137 -22.48 -20.11 -19.99
N PRO A 138 -21.54 -19.90 -19.06
CA PRO A 138 -20.84 -18.62 -18.97
C PRO A 138 -19.93 -18.56 -20.20
N GLY A 139 -19.95 -17.44 -20.92
CA GLY A 139 -18.99 -17.17 -22.00
C GLY A 139 -17.57 -17.51 -21.54
N SER A 140 -16.83 -18.12 -22.45
CA SER A 140 -15.53 -18.75 -22.23
C SER A 140 -14.65 -17.95 -21.26
N ILE A 141 -14.23 -18.58 -20.17
CA ILE A 141 -13.25 -18.04 -19.21
C ILE A 141 -12.01 -17.51 -19.96
N GLN A 142 -11.70 -18.08 -21.11
CA GLN A 142 -10.62 -17.65 -21.99
C GLN A 142 -10.83 -16.24 -22.56
N ASP A 143 -12.05 -15.85 -22.89
CA ASP A 143 -12.37 -14.51 -23.40
C ASP A 143 -12.30 -13.47 -22.28
N TYR A 144 -12.73 -13.82 -21.07
CA TYR A 144 -12.64 -12.96 -19.89
C TYR A 144 -11.18 -12.73 -19.47
N ILE A 145 -10.35 -13.79 -19.52
CA ILE A 145 -8.92 -13.70 -19.26
C ILE A 145 -8.24 -12.84 -20.32
N LEU A 146 -8.52 -13.07 -21.61
CA LEU A 146 -7.95 -12.28 -22.69
C LEU A 146 -8.33 -10.80 -22.55
N LEU A 147 -9.60 -10.52 -22.23
CA LEU A 147 -10.08 -9.16 -21.99
C LEU A 147 -9.33 -8.49 -20.83
N PHE A 148 -9.16 -9.18 -19.71
CA PHE A 148 -8.43 -8.63 -18.56
C PHE A 148 -6.95 -8.38 -18.85
N VAL A 149 -6.30 -9.28 -19.59
CA VAL A 149 -4.90 -9.10 -20.00
C VAL A 149 -4.76 -7.89 -20.93
N VAL A 150 -5.68 -7.72 -21.88
CA VAL A 150 -5.67 -6.55 -22.78
C VAL A 150 -5.93 -5.25 -22.00
N LEU A 151 -6.90 -5.25 -21.07
CA LEU A 151 -7.20 -4.09 -20.23
C LEU A 151 -6.02 -3.70 -19.33
N SER A 152 -5.32 -4.66 -18.75
CA SER A 152 -4.15 -4.38 -17.89
C SER A 152 -2.98 -3.83 -18.69
N ILE A 153 -2.65 -4.41 -19.85
CA ILE A 153 -1.60 -3.92 -20.75
C ILE A 153 -1.92 -2.50 -21.24
N SER A 154 -3.17 -2.27 -21.66
CA SER A 154 -3.61 -0.94 -22.09
C SER A 154 -3.50 0.09 -20.97
N CYS A 155 -3.90 -0.26 -19.74
CA CYS A 155 -3.80 0.61 -18.58
C CYS A 155 -2.33 1.01 -18.30
N VAL A 156 -1.41 0.04 -18.29
CA VAL A 156 0.02 0.29 -18.07
C VAL A 156 0.60 1.17 -19.19
N ALA A 157 0.27 0.92 -20.45
CA ALA A 157 0.73 1.73 -21.58
C ALA A 157 0.25 3.19 -21.49
N VAL A 158 -1.01 3.41 -21.07
CA VAL A 158 -1.57 4.75 -20.83
C VAL A 158 -0.85 5.42 -19.68
N LEU A 159 -0.63 4.73 -18.55
CA LEU A 159 0.08 5.28 -17.40
C LEU A 159 1.52 5.70 -17.76
N LEU A 160 2.26 4.85 -18.49
CA LEU A 160 3.61 5.18 -18.97
C LEU A 160 3.60 6.37 -19.94
N SER A 161 2.60 6.45 -20.82
CA SER A 161 2.44 7.59 -21.74
C SER A 161 2.10 8.88 -20.99
N VAL A 162 1.20 8.84 -20.01
CA VAL A 162 0.82 9.99 -19.18
C VAL A 162 2.02 10.46 -18.35
N VAL A 163 2.74 9.55 -17.70
CA VAL A 163 3.97 9.87 -16.98
C VAL A 163 5.02 10.45 -17.93
N GLY A 164 5.22 9.85 -19.10
CA GLY A 164 6.11 10.37 -20.14
C GLY A 164 5.73 11.77 -20.58
N ILE A 165 4.46 12.04 -20.86
CA ILE A 165 3.94 13.36 -21.24
C ILE A 165 4.10 14.37 -20.10
N LEU A 166 3.79 13.98 -18.85
CA LEU A 166 3.94 14.86 -17.69
C LEU A 166 5.41 15.22 -17.46
N GLN A 167 6.31 14.26 -17.61
CA GLN A 167 7.76 14.49 -17.52
C GLN A 167 8.26 15.31 -18.71
N CYS A 168 7.77 15.09 -19.93
CA CYS A 168 8.07 15.91 -21.10
C CYS A 168 7.55 17.35 -20.95
N ARG A 169 6.36 17.54 -20.37
CA ARG A 169 5.81 18.88 -20.06
C ARG A 169 6.60 19.56 -18.96
N LYS A 170 7.07 18.80 -17.96
CA LYS A 170 7.96 19.29 -16.91
C LYS A 170 9.33 19.71 -17.44
N HIS A 171 9.84 19.04 -18.49
CA HIS A 171 11.14 19.37 -19.11
C HIS A 171 11.07 20.37 -20.28
N LYS A 172 9.87 20.67 -20.81
CA LYS A 172 9.63 21.70 -21.84
C LYS A 172 9.18 23.06 -21.28
N GLY A 173 9.25 23.26 -19.96
CA GLY A 173 9.22 24.59 -19.37
C GLY A 173 10.54 25.33 -19.66
N VAL A 174 10.56 26.09 -20.76
CA VAL A 174 11.64 26.97 -21.30
C VAL A 174 12.64 26.23 -22.22
N PRO A 175 13.00 26.69 -23.45
CA PRO A 175 12.81 28.01 -24.12
C PRO A 175 12.27 27.98 -25.59
N ALA A 176 11.84 29.15 -26.11
CA ALA A 176 11.94 29.49 -27.53
C ALA A 176 12.11 31.01 -27.73
N ALA A 177 13.36 31.40 -27.99
CA ALA A 177 13.88 32.45 -28.87
C ALA A 177 13.18 33.82 -29.00
N ASN A 178 13.95 34.86 -28.67
CA ASN A 178 14.01 36.14 -29.39
C ASN A 178 14.08 35.93 -30.92
N LEU A 179 13.23 36.64 -31.68
CA LEU A 179 13.64 37.48 -32.81
C LEU A 179 12.45 38.30 -33.32
N VAL A 180 12.32 39.54 -32.87
CA VAL A 180 11.91 40.66 -33.74
C VAL A 180 12.86 41.81 -33.41
N ASP A 181 13.89 41.94 -34.24
CA ASP A 181 14.69 43.15 -34.39
C ASP A 181 13.81 44.22 -35.06
N VAL A 182 13.35 45.24 -34.32
CA VAL A 182 13.22 46.64 -34.78
C VAL A 182 13.15 47.53 -33.52
N THR A 183 13.94 48.63 -33.50
CA THR A 183 13.77 49.84 -32.67
C THR A 183 14.41 49.90 -31.27
N TYR A 184 15.74 49.94 -31.19
CA TYR A 184 16.42 50.88 -30.27
C TYR A 184 17.86 51.20 -30.72
N ALA A 185 17.99 51.93 -31.81
CA ALA A 185 19.16 52.79 -32.02
C ALA A 185 18.64 54.20 -32.28
N THR A 186 18.41 54.95 -31.20
CA THR A 186 18.27 56.41 -31.29
C THR A 186 19.50 57.04 -30.66
N ILE A 187 20.23 57.69 -31.55
CA ILE A 187 21.29 58.69 -31.44
C ILE A 187 21.26 59.52 -30.14
N THR A 188 22.42 59.61 -29.49
CA THR A 188 22.89 60.80 -28.74
C THR A 188 24.33 61.05 -29.11
#